data_AF-A0A9D8D0G5-F1
#
_entry.id   AF-A0A9D8D0G5-F1
#
_cell.length_a   1.000
_cell.length_b   1.000
_cell.length_c   1.000
_cell.angle_alpha   90.00
_cell.angle_beta   90.00
_cell.angle_gamma   90.00
#
_symmetry.space_group_name_H-M   'P 1'
#
loop_
_entity.id
_entity.type
_entity.pdbx_description
1 polymer ?
#
loop_
_entity_poly.entity_id
_entity_poly.type
_entity_poly.pdbx_seq_one_letter_code
_entity_poly.pdbx_strand_id
1 'polypeptide(L)'
;MTDAAVAEPDEPQPAPPQPAAYAAVVYFHGMGSQRRYEESSRLIDSLDRYLAVEHRAGRSQGMLRNIKARVEPLRAAPASNDIVGYIRTVFSTGPQAENARTVRFYEAYWAPVMAGNASAWGVVKWLLGQPLRPWRTLRAPWRERQRMRRASLVALAERRGIRPGSDDERDYNRLMQLYDRFEGLGAQRDHPEGTFDDFLAFLARQNDGRPQAAQRLAALARAWFTAYRWSELRNAAALAIMALTLFLIVGALLGGIVVALQSLLAFAPLAELLASFGEPPKADWKTAVAIGTALAALFGVTRFL
;
A
#
# COMPACT_ATOMS: atom_id res chain seq x y z
N MET A 1 -5.95 -83.74 7.81
CA MET A 1 -6.64 -82.44 7.94
C MET A 1 -5.72 -81.40 7.33
N THR A 2 -6.05 -80.98 6.12
CA THR A 2 -5.31 -80.02 5.31
C THR A 2 -5.99 -78.66 5.51
N ASP A 3 -5.34 -77.77 6.28
CA ASP A 3 -5.81 -76.40 6.43
C ASP A 3 -5.44 -75.60 5.18
N ALA A 4 -6.47 -75.17 4.46
CA ALA A 4 -6.36 -74.25 3.34
C ALA A 4 -6.20 -72.82 3.89
N ALA A 5 -5.07 -72.18 3.59
CA ALA A 5 -4.85 -70.77 3.89
C ALA A 5 -5.82 -69.91 3.05
N VAL A 6 -6.67 -69.15 3.74
CA VAL A 6 -7.55 -68.14 3.14
C VAL A 6 -6.69 -66.93 2.77
N ALA A 7 -6.64 -66.59 1.49
CA ALA A 7 -5.97 -65.39 1.01
C ALA A 7 -6.77 -64.14 1.42
N GLU A 8 -6.10 -63.16 2.02
CA GLU A 8 -6.66 -61.85 2.31
C GLU A 8 -6.98 -61.08 1.01
N PRO A 9 -8.09 -60.36 0.93
CA PRO A 9 -8.45 -59.58 -0.25
C PRO A 9 -7.54 -58.35 -0.40
N ASP A 10 -6.98 -58.19 -1.60
CA ASP A 10 -6.21 -57.01 -2.02
C ASP A 10 -6.98 -55.71 -1.71
N GLU A 11 -6.39 -54.85 -0.88
CA GLU A 11 -6.90 -53.49 -0.69
C GLU A 11 -6.84 -52.75 -2.04
N PRO A 12 -7.92 -52.06 -2.45
CA PRO A 12 -7.90 -51.30 -3.69
C PRO A 12 -6.88 -50.16 -3.59
N GLN A 13 -5.81 -50.26 -4.38
CA GLN A 13 -4.81 -49.20 -4.48
C GLN A 13 -5.48 -47.87 -4.83
N PRO A 14 -5.16 -46.77 -4.11
CA PRO A 14 -5.70 -45.46 -4.42
C PRO A 14 -5.28 -45.06 -5.84
N ALA A 15 -6.26 -44.62 -6.64
CA ALA A 15 -6.02 -44.17 -7.99
C ALA A 15 -4.92 -43.09 -8.03
N PRO A 16 -4.05 -43.09 -9.06
CA PRO A 16 -2.96 -42.12 -9.15
C PRO A 16 -3.52 -40.69 -9.15
N PRO A 17 -2.88 -39.75 -8.43
CA PRO A 17 -3.37 -38.38 -8.32
C PRO A 17 -3.40 -37.73 -9.71
N GLN A 18 -4.57 -37.19 -10.08
CA GLN A 18 -4.72 -36.44 -11.31
C GLN A 18 -3.77 -35.22 -11.29
N PRO A 19 -3.09 -34.92 -12.41
CA PRO A 19 -2.20 -33.77 -12.47
C PRO A 19 -2.99 -32.47 -12.21
N ALA A 20 -2.52 -31.67 -11.26
CA ALA A 20 -3.15 -30.41 -10.89
C ALA A 20 -3.21 -29.45 -12.09
N ALA A 21 -4.34 -28.74 -12.25
CA ALA A 21 -4.58 -27.83 -13.38
C ALA A 21 -3.58 -26.64 -13.44
N TYR A 22 -2.90 -26.34 -12.35
CA TYR A 22 -1.86 -25.31 -12.25
C TYR A 22 -0.94 -25.56 -11.05
N ALA A 23 0.25 -24.95 -11.07
CA ALA A 23 1.10 -24.81 -9.89
C ALA A 23 0.76 -23.50 -9.17
N ALA A 24 0.57 -23.56 -7.85
CA ALA A 24 0.32 -22.38 -7.02
C ALA A 24 1.60 -21.99 -6.27
N VAL A 25 1.97 -20.71 -6.35
CA VAL A 25 2.98 -20.10 -5.48
C VAL A 25 2.23 -19.16 -4.55
N VAL A 26 2.21 -19.47 -3.26
CA VAL A 26 1.51 -18.66 -2.27
C VAL A 26 2.55 -17.93 -1.43
N TYR A 27 2.58 -16.61 -1.56
CA TYR A 27 3.47 -15.75 -0.79
C TYR A 27 2.74 -15.28 0.48
N PHE A 28 3.30 -15.60 1.64
CA PHE A 28 2.79 -15.14 2.93
C PHE A 28 3.67 -14.01 3.45
N HIS A 29 3.07 -12.85 3.72
CA HIS A 29 3.80 -11.76 4.37
C HIS A 29 3.79 -11.90 5.89
N GLY A 30 4.89 -11.49 6.52
CA GLY A 30 4.93 -11.21 7.96
C GLY A 30 4.26 -9.88 8.33
N MET A 31 4.31 -9.51 9.61
CA MET A 31 3.86 -8.21 10.11
C MET A 31 4.80 -7.10 9.60
N GLY A 32 4.29 -6.15 8.81
CA GLY A 32 5.09 -5.07 8.24
C GLY A 32 4.30 -4.07 7.39
N SER A 33 4.98 -3.07 6.82
CA SER A 33 4.39 -2.15 5.85
C SER A 33 4.14 -2.89 4.53
N GLN A 34 2.97 -3.50 4.44
CA GLN A 34 2.56 -4.34 3.31
C GLN A 34 2.08 -3.46 2.14
N ARG A 35 2.55 -3.78 0.93
CA ARG A 35 2.11 -3.12 -0.31
C ARG A 35 1.57 -4.16 -1.28
N ARG A 36 0.35 -3.93 -1.77
CA ARG A 36 -0.40 -4.91 -2.57
C ARG A 36 0.38 -5.40 -3.78
N TYR A 37 0.63 -6.71 -3.87
CA TYR A 37 1.32 -7.43 -4.95
C TYR A 37 2.76 -6.99 -5.22
N GLU A 38 3.37 -6.17 -4.36
CA GLU A 38 4.74 -5.69 -4.61
C GLU A 38 5.78 -6.80 -4.52
N GLU A 39 5.73 -7.62 -3.48
CA GLU A 39 6.71 -8.70 -3.31
C GLU A 39 6.45 -9.84 -4.29
N SER A 40 5.17 -10.18 -4.53
CA SER A 40 4.81 -11.15 -5.57
C SER A 40 5.29 -10.71 -6.96
N SER A 41 5.13 -9.43 -7.31
CA SER A 41 5.68 -8.90 -8.58
C SER A 41 7.20 -8.94 -8.60
N ARG A 42 7.89 -8.53 -7.53
CA ARG A 42 9.36 -8.60 -7.45
C ARG A 42 9.90 -10.02 -7.60
N LEU A 43 9.21 -11.00 -7.00
CA LEU A 43 9.56 -12.41 -7.16
C LEU A 43 9.41 -12.84 -8.62
N ILE A 44 8.28 -12.51 -9.26
CA ILE A 44 8.05 -12.83 -10.68
C ILE A 44 9.11 -12.16 -11.57
N ASP A 45 9.40 -10.88 -11.34
CA ASP A 45 10.43 -10.14 -12.09
C ASP A 45 11.81 -10.75 -11.90
N SER A 46 12.13 -11.23 -10.69
CA SER A 46 13.40 -11.88 -10.39
C SER A 46 13.52 -13.25 -11.07
N LEU A 47 12.44 -14.03 -11.06
CA LEU A 47 12.38 -15.33 -11.75
C LEU A 47 12.50 -15.14 -13.27
N ASP A 48 11.74 -14.21 -13.84
CA ASP A 48 11.78 -13.92 -15.28
C ASP A 48 13.18 -13.46 -15.71
N ARG A 49 13.79 -12.55 -14.93
CA ARG A 49 15.17 -12.09 -15.17
C ARG A 49 16.17 -13.23 -15.10
N TYR A 50 16.08 -14.08 -14.08
CA TYR A 50 16.97 -15.24 -13.92
C TYR A 50 16.86 -16.17 -15.13
N LEU A 51 15.65 -16.53 -15.53
CA LEU A 51 15.38 -17.39 -16.69
C LEU A 51 15.91 -16.76 -17.99
N ALA A 52 15.72 -15.46 -18.18
CA ALA A 52 16.21 -14.75 -19.36
C ALA A 52 17.76 -14.65 -19.41
N VAL A 53 18.44 -14.64 -18.26
CA VAL A 53 19.91 -14.69 -18.18
C VAL A 53 20.41 -16.10 -18.51
N GLU A 54 19.84 -17.13 -17.89
CA GLU A 54 20.22 -18.53 -18.15
C GLU A 54 19.96 -18.93 -19.61
N HIS A 55 18.85 -18.45 -20.20
CA HIS A 55 18.55 -18.66 -21.61
C HIS A 55 19.64 -18.08 -22.53
N ARG A 56 20.08 -16.85 -22.28
CA ARG A 56 21.17 -16.20 -23.04
C ARG A 56 22.52 -16.89 -22.84
N ALA A 57 22.72 -17.54 -21.69
CA ALA A 57 23.93 -18.30 -21.38
C ALA A 57 23.89 -19.74 -21.93
N GLY A 58 22.88 -20.12 -22.72
CA GLY A 58 22.74 -21.46 -23.29
C GLY A 58 22.29 -22.54 -22.29
N ARG A 59 21.95 -22.16 -21.05
CA ARG A 59 21.46 -23.06 -19.98
C ARG A 59 19.96 -22.87 -19.74
N SER A 60 19.20 -22.71 -20.82
CA SER A 60 17.77 -22.41 -20.76
C SER A 60 16.99 -23.48 -19.99
N GLN A 61 16.39 -23.09 -18.87
CA GLN A 61 15.46 -23.94 -18.11
C GLN A 61 13.99 -23.71 -18.52
N GLY A 62 13.71 -22.66 -19.29
CA GLY A 62 12.37 -22.25 -19.72
C GLY A 62 12.18 -20.74 -19.59
N MET A 63 10.95 -20.27 -19.83
CA MET A 63 10.57 -18.85 -19.75
C MET A 63 9.17 -18.70 -19.15
N LEU A 64 8.94 -17.57 -18.46
CA LEU A 64 7.60 -17.15 -18.07
C LEU A 64 6.95 -16.36 -19.21
N ARG A 65 5.65 -16.59 -19.45
CA ARG A 65 4.87 -15.96 -20.51
C ARG A 65 3.49 -15.56 -20.01
N ASN A 66 2.83 -14.65 -20.72
CA ASN A 66 1.41 -14.29 -20.49
C ASN A 66 1.11 -13.91 -19.03
N ILE A 67 1.99 -13.13 -18.42
CA ILE A 67 1.86 -12.63 -17.05
C ILE A 67 0.67 -11.66 -17.00
N LYS A 68 -0.40 -12.04 -16.29
CA LYS A 68 -1.66 -11.26 -16.22
C LYS A 68 -2.24 -11.30 -14.82
N ALA A 69 -2.68 -10.15 -14.33
CA ALA A 69 -3.50 -10.06 -13.13
C ALA A 69 -4.89 -10.66 -13.40
N ARG A 70 -5.38 -11.47 -12.46
CA ARG A 70 -6.69 -12.12 -12.49
C ARG A 70 -7.32 -12.08 -11.10
N VAL A 71 -8.62 -12.30 -11.06
CA VAL A 71 -9.40 -12.48 -9.83
C VAL A 71 -10.21 -13.75 -9.95
N GLU A 72 -10.47 -14.42 -8.84
CA GLU A 72 -11.41 -15.54 -8.77
C GLU A 72 -12.20 -15.49 -7.45
N PRO A 73 -13.39 -16.10 -7.38
CA PRO A 73 -14.15 -16.18 -6.14
C PRO A 73 -13.40 -16.95 -5.04
N LEU A 74 -13.52 -16.50 -3.79
CA LEU A 74 -12.93 -17.15 -2.63
C LEU A 74 -13.70 -18.45 -2.33
N ARG A 75 -13.05 -19.60 -2.55
CA ARG A 75 -13.69 -20.92 -2.42
C ARG A 75 -14.10 -21.27 -0.99
N ALA A 76 -13.40 -20.74 0.02
CA ALA A 76 -13.64 -21.03 1.43
C ALA A 76 -14.93 -20.40 1.98
N ALA A 77 -15.52 -19.42 1.28
CA ALA A 77 -16.76 -18.76 1.71
C ALA A 77 -17.63 -18.39 0.49
N PRO A 78 -18.31 -19.37 -0.15
CA PRO A 78 -19.04 -19.16 -1.41
C PRO A 78 -20.15 -18.10 -1.31
N ALA A 79 -20.71 -17.91 -0.11
CA ALA A 79 -21.78 -16.96 0.16
C ALA A 79 -21.30 -15.49 0.29
N SER A 80 -19.99 -15.25 0.39
CA SER A 80 -19.44 -13.92 0.72
C SER A 80 -19.29 -12.97 -0.49
N ASN A 81 -19.45 -13.45 -1.73
CA ASN A 81 -19.04 -12.72 -2.94
C ASN A 81 -17.57 -12.22 -2.90
N ASP A 82 -16.75 -12.73 -1.97
CA ASP A 82 -15.38 -12.30 -1.83
C ASP A 82 -14.54 -12.81 -3.00
N ILE A 83 -13.63 -11.97 -3.48
CA ILE A 83 -12.71 -12.28 -4.57
C ILE A 83 -11.27 -12.32 -4.06
N VAL A 84 -10.49 -13.26 -4.56
CA VAL A 84 -9.03 -13.32 -4.39
C VAL A 84 -8.36 -12.93 -5.71
N GLY A 85 -7.43 -11.98 -5.63
CA GLY A 85 -6.58 -11.61 -6.76
C GLY A 85 -5.33 -12.47 -6.81
N TYR A 86 -4.85 -12.73 -8.03
CA TYR A 86 -3.63 -13.48 -8.27
C TYR A 86 -2.98 -13.07 -9.59
N ILE A 87 -1.69 -13.34 -9.75
CA ILE A 87 -0.98 -13.17 -11.02
C ILE A 87 -0.86 -14.53 -11.70
N ARG A 88 -1.47 -14.66 -12.88
CA ARG A 88 -1.35 -15.85 -13.73
C ARG A 88 -0.18 -15.70 -14.68
N THR A 89 0.62 -16.75 -14.84
CA THR A 89 1.62 -16.88 -15.90
C THR A 89 1.62 -18.30 -16.47
N VAL A 90 2.30 -18.49 -17.59
CA VAL A 90 2.57 -19.79 -18.20
C VAL A 90 4.08 -19.98 -18.23
N PHE A 91 4.55 -21.02 -17.57
CA PHE A 91 5.94 -21.46 -17.67
C PHE A 91 6.06 -22.49 -18.79
N SER A 92 7.04 -22.36 -19.67
CA SER A 92 7.29 -23.32 -20.75
C SER A 92 8.78 -23.52 -21.00
N THR A 93 9.19 -24.74 -21.32
CA THR A 93 10.61 -25.12 -21.49
C THR A 93 11.15 -24.93 -22.91
N GLY A 94 10.28 -24.72 -23.90
CA GLY A 94 10.67 -24.62 -25.31
C GLY A 94 10.08 -23.40 -26.06
N PRO A 95 10.60 -23.08 -27.26
CA PRO A 95 10.12 -21.95 -28.08
C PRO A 95 8.64 -22.08 -28.47
N GLN A 96 8.16 -23.32 -28.68
CA GLN A 96 6.78 -23.66 -29.01
C GLN A 96 5.90 -23.98 -27.78
N ALA A 97 6.27 -23.50 -26.59
CA ALA A 97 5.54 -23.75 -25.36
C ALA A 97 5.45 -25.24 -24.95
N GLU A 98 6.49 -26.01 -25.26
CA GLU A 98 6.64 -27.37 -24.75
C GLU A 98 6.57 -27.39 -23.21
N ASN A 99 5.89 -28.40 -22.67
CA ASN A 99 5.63 -28.57 -21.24
C ASN A 99 5.00 -27.32 -20.57
N ALA A 100 4.14 -26.59 -21.29
CA ALA A 100 3.46 -25.42 -20.75
C ALA A 100 2.67 -25.76 -19.48
N ARG A 101 3.04 -25.14 -18.37
CA ARG A 101 2.34 -25.24 -17.08
C ARG A 101 1.83 -23.87 -16.67
N THR A 102 0.56 -23.80 -16.31
CA THR A 102 0.02 -22.58 -15.70
C THR A 102 0.59 -22.46 -14.28
N VAL A 103 1.15 -21.29 -13.96
CA VAL A 103 1.60 -20.94 -12.62
C VAL A 103 0.76 -19.76 -12.13
N ARG A 104 0.29 -19.82 -10.89
CA ARG A 104 -0.50 -18.76 -10.26
C ARG A 104 0.19 -18.30 -8.99
N PHE A 105 0.48 -17.00 -8.92
CA PHE A 105 1.05 -16.36 -7.75
C PHE A 105 -0.07 -15.72 -6.94
N TYR A 106 -0.30 -16.27 -5.76
CA TYR A 106 -1.22 -15.73 -4.76
C TYR A 106 -0.42 -15.02 -3.69
N GLU A 107 -1.03 -13.99 -3.12
CA GLU A 107 -0.43 -13.25 -2.02
C GLU A 107 -1.42 -13.20 -0.87
N ALA A 108 -1.05 -13.84 0.23
CA ALA A 108 -1.88 -13.91 1.43
C ALA A 108 -1.75 -12.59 2.22
N TYR A 109 -2.84 -11.82 2.21
CA TYR A 109 -3.00 -10.60 2.99
C TYR A 109 -3.58 -10.93 4.37
N TRP A 110 -2.82 -10.66 5.43
CA TRP A 110 -3.32 -10.68 6.81
C TRP A 110 -4.12 -9.42 7.19
N ALA A 111 -4.12 -8.39 6.34
CA ALA A 111 -4.70 -7.08 6.65
C ALA A 111 -6.22 -7.09 6.94
N PRO A 112 -7.09 -7.88 6.28
CA PRO A 112 -8.52 -7.90 6.61
C PRO A 112 -8.80 -8.40 8.03
N VAL A 113 -7.96 -9.32 8.54
CA VAL A 113 -8.06 -9.87 9.89
C VAL A 113 -7.56 -8.88 10.96
N MET A 114 -6.59 -8.02 10.60
CA MET A 114 -6.08 -6.97 11.48
C MET A 114 -6.92 -5.69 11.47
N ALA A 115 -7.66 -5.41 10.38
CA ALA A 115 -8.56 -4.25 10.30
C ALA A 115 -9.73 -4.35 11.29
N GLY A 116 -10.09 -5.57 11.72
CA GLY A 116 -11.14 -5.80 12.72
C GLY A 116 -10.76 -5.46 14.16
N ASN A 117 -9.47 -5.22 14.48
CA ASN A 117 -8.98 -5.06 15.87
C ASN A 117 -8.17 -3.77 16.09
N ALA A 118 -8.28 -2.78 15.20
CA ALA A 118 -7.62 -1.50 15.44
C ALA A 118 -8.35 -0.75 16.57
N SER A 119 -7.81 -0.83 17.79
CA SER A 119 -8.32 -0.04 18.93
C SER A 119 -8.50 1.43 18.57
N ALA A 120 -9.55 2.06 19.11
CA ALA A 120 -9.81 3.49 19.05
C ALA A 120 -8.56 4.36 19.15
N TRP A 121 -7.77 4.02 20.18
CA TRP A 121 -6.59 4.75 20.56
C TRP A 121 -5.50 4.60 19.50
N GLY A 122 -5.40 3.42 18.87
CA GLY A 122 -4.56 3.19 17.70
C GLY A 122 -4.96 4.08 16.52
N VAL A 123 -6.26 4.23 16.25
CA VAL A 123 -6.78 5.11 15.19
C VAL A 123 -6.49 6.57 15.49
N VAL A 124 -6.75 7.03 16.71
CA VAL A 124 -6.46 8.42 17.14
C VAL A 124 -4.97 8.72 17.06
N LYS A 125 -4.11 7.86 17.60
CA LYS A 125 -2.65 8.02 17.52
C LYS A 125 -2.16 8.03 16.08
N TRP A 126 -2.73 7.17 15.23
CA TRP A 126 -2.44 7.15 13.80
C TRP A 126 -2.87 8.44 13.11
N LEU A 127 -4.06 8.96 13.45
CA LEU A 127 -4.62 10.18 12.88
C LEU A 127 -3.78 11.41 13.25
N LEU A 128 -3.40 11.52 14.53
CA LEU A 128 -2.48 12.56 15.02
C LEU A 128 -1.08 12.45 14.42
N GLY A 129 -0.67 11.26 13.97
CA GLY A 129 0.59 11.05 13.27
C GLY A 129 0.56 11.45 11.78
N GLN A 130 -0.61 11.60 11.16
CA GLN A 130 -0.72 11.90 9.72
C GLN A 130 -0.14 13.26 9.32
N PRO A 131 -0.38 14.38 10.04
CA PRO A 131 0.13 15.69 9.65
C PRO A 131 1.66 15.75 9.57
N LEU A 132 2.37 14.88 10.30
CA LEU A 132 3.83 14.80 10.29
C LEU A 132 4.39 13.91 9.18
N ARG A 133 3.56 13.07 8.53
CA ARG A 133 4.03 12.16 7.47
C ARG A 133 4.61 12.90 6.27
N PRO A 134 3.99 13.97 5.73
CA PRO A 134 4.57 14.74 4.63
C PRO A 134 5.97 15.27 4.92
N TRP A 135 6.27 15.66 6.16
CA TRP A 135 7.62 16.10 6.50
C TRP A 135 8.64 14.97 6.48
N ARG A 136 8.28 13.78 6.95
CA ARG A 136 9.13 12.59 6.81
C ARG A 136 9.33 12.23 5.33
N THR A 137 8.26 12.34 4.54
CA THR A 137 8.28 12.11 3.09
C THR A 137 9.23 13.07 2.36
N LEU A 138 9.21 14.35 2.72
CA LEU A 138 10.01 15.40 2.10
C LEU A 138 11.50 15.30 2.46
N ARG A 139 11.82 14.75 3.65
CA ARG A 139 13.19 14.52 4.11
C ARG A 139 13.76 13.15 3.74
N ALA A 140 12.91 12.22 3.28
CA ALA A 140 13.34 10.90 2.85
C ALA A 140 14.28 11.03 1.62
N PRO A 141 15.31 10.17 1.51
CA PRO A 141 16.11 10.02 0.30
C PRO A 141 15.23 10.00 -0.95
N TRP A 142 15.68 10.67 -2.01
CA TRP A 142 14.94 10.77 -3.26
C TRP A 142 14.58 9.37 -3.80
N ARG A 143 15.50 8.42 -3.61
CA ARG A 143 15.37 7.01 -4.01
C ARG A 143 14.35 6.17 -3.22
N GLU A 144 13.97 6.55 -2.00
CA GLU A 144 13.18 5.66 -1.11
C GLU A 144 11.73 5.46 -1.58
N ARG A 145 11.14 6.47 -2.24
CA ARG A 145 9.70 6.51 -2.59
C ARG A 145 9.40 6.40 -4.08
N GLN A 146 10.15 5.54 -4.75
CA GLN A 146 10.13 5.25 -6.18
C GLN A 146 8.76 5.40 -6.85
N ARG A 147 7.75 4.63 -6.42
CA ARG A 147 6.40 4.63 -7.02
C ARG A 147 5.74 6.02 -6.98
N MET A 148 5.80 6.69 -5.83
CA MET A 148 5.23 8.04 -5.69
C MET A 148 5.98 9.06 -6.55
N ARG A 149 7.32 8.95 -6.60
CA ARG A 149 8.16 9.81 -7.46
C ARG A 149 7.76 9.61 -8.92
N ARG A 150 7.72 8.38 -9.43
CA ARG A 150 7.34 8.08 -10.82
C ARG A 150 5.93 8.57 -11.14
N ALA A 151 4.95 8.31 -10.27
CA ALA A 151 3.59 8.81 -10.44
C ALA A 151 3.54 10.35 -10.53
N SER A 152 4.35 11.07 -9.73
CA SER A 152 4.43 12.53 -9.81
C SER A 152 5.09 13.04 -11.09
N LEU A 153 6.02 12.27 -11.69
CA LEU A 153 6.61 12.61 -12.98
C LEU A 153 5.58 12.45 -14.11
N VAL A 154 4.79 11.37 -14.08
CA VAL A 154 3.65 11.15 -14.99
C VAL A 154 2.65 12.30 -14.87
N ALA A 155 2.23 12.65 -13.65
CA ALA A 155 1.30 13.76 -13.42
C ALA A 155 1.86 15.11 -13.89
N LEU A 156 3.18 15.33 -13.81
CA LEU A 156 3.81 16.52 -14.37
C LEU A 156 3.76 16.53 -15.90
N ALA A 157 4.03 15.40 -16.55
CA ALA A 157 3.96 15.26 -18.00
C ALA A 157 2.54 15.51 -18.53
N GLU A 158 1.53 14.96 -17.87
CA GLU A 158 0.12 15.18 -18.18
C GLU A 158 -0.26 16.66 -18.06
N ARG A 159 0.13 17.32 -16.96
CA ARG A 159 -0.13 18.77 -16.77
C ARG A 159 0.57 19.67 -17.78
N ARG A 160 1.74 19.25 -18.27
CA ARG A 160 2.47 19.98 -19.32
C ARG A 160 1.93 19.71 -20.72
N GLY A 161 1.06 18.70 -20.90
CA GLY A 161 0.53 18.33 -22.20
C GLY A 161 1.63 17.89 -23.16
N ILE A 162 2.59 17.08 -22.68
CA ILE A 162 3.69 16.57 -23.51
C ILE A 162 3.11 15.83 -24.72
N ARG A 163 3.47 16.28 -25.93
CA ARG A 163 2.94 15.74 -27.19
C ARG A 163 3.74 14.52 -27.64
N PRO A 164 3.08 13.49 -28.20
CA PRO A 164 3.78 12.37 -28.83
C PRO A 164 4.72 12.84 -29.94
N GLY A 165 5.93 12.27 -30.00
CA GLY A 165 6.99 12.60 -30.94
C GLY A 165 7.81 13.85 -30.62
N SER A 166 7.46 14.59 -29.56
CA SER A 166 8.18 15.82 -29.18
C SER A 166 9.52 15.54 -28.47
N ASP A 167 10.41 16.53 -28.46
CA ASP A 167 11.63 16.50 -27.64
C ASP A 167 11.32 16.31 -26.16
N ASP A 168 10.23 16.92 -25.67
CA ASP A 168 9.78 16.78 -24.29
C ASP A 168 9.39 15.33 -23.94
N GLU A 169 8.78 14.60 -24.86
CA GLU A 169 8.46 13.18 -24.67
C GLU A 169 9.74 12.34 -24.61
N ARG A 170 10.71 12.62 -25.48
CA ARG A 170 12.00 11.94 -25.48
C ARG A 170 12.75 12.18 -24.18
N ASP A 171 12.81 13.42 -23.72
CA ASP A 171 13.46 13.79 -22.47
C ASP A 171 12.72 13.20 -21.26
N TYR A 172 11.38 13.18 -21.26
CA TYR A 172 10.56 12.51 -20.24
C TYR A 172 10.85 11.01 -20.14
N ASN A 173 10.77 10.29 -21.27
CA ASN A 173 11.00 8.85 -21.32
C ASN A 173 12.44 8.52 -20.91
N ARG A 174 13.40 9.34 -21.36
CA ARG A 174 14.80 9.21 -20.97
C ARG A 174 15.01 9.44 -19.48
N LEU A 175 14.37 10.46 -18.90
CA LEU A 175 14.44 10.76 -17.48
C LEU A 175 13.87 9.61 -16.64
N MET A 176 12.73 9.03 -17.04
CA MET A 176 12.15 7.86 -16.38
C MET A 176 13.12 6.67 -16.39
N GLN A 177 13.71 6.35 -17.55
CA GLN A 177 14.71 5.27 -17.67
C GLN A 177 16.00 5.53 -16.87
N LEU A 178 16.44 6.78 -16.77
CA LEU A 178 17.60 7.14 -15.97
C LEU A 178 17.31 7.04 -14.48
N TYR A 179 16.10 7.41 -14.07
CA TYR A 179 15.66 7.25 -12.69
C TYR A 179 15.57 5.77 -12.28
N ASP A 180 15.03 4.90 -13.14
CA ASP A 180 15.02 3.44 -12.92
C ASP A 180 16.44 2.86 -12.77
N ARG A 181 17.41 3.39 -13.52
CA ARG A 181 18.82 3.00 -13.40
C ARG A 181 19.49 3.54 -12.14
N PHE A 182 19.14 4.77 -11.73
CA PHE A 182 19.61 5.36 -10.48
C PHE A 182 19.15 4.57 -9.25
N GLU A 183 18.04 3.85 -9.36
CA GLU A 183 17.55 2.94 -8.33
C GLU A 183 18.30 1.59 -8.31
N GLY A 184 19.02 1.25 -9.38
CA GLY A 184 19.76 0.00 -9.51
C GLY A 184 20.99 -0.09 -8.61
N LEU A 185 21.44 -1.32 -8.34
CA LEU A 185 22.52 -1.62 -7.39
C LEU A 185 23.85 -0.90 -7.69
N GLY A 186 24.18 -0.66 -8.96
CA GLY A 186 25.37 0.09 -9.35
C GLY A 186 25.33 1.53 -8.85
N ALA A 187 24.27 2.25 -9.18
CA ALA A 187 24.08 3.63 -8.74
C ALA A 187 23.90 3.75 -7.22
N GLN A 188 23.41 2.72 -6.54
CA GLN A 188 23.36 2.69 -5.07
C GLN A 188 24.75 2.68 -4.43
N ARG A 189 25.73 2.00 -5.03
CA ARG A 189 27.11 1.99 -4.53
C ARG A 189 27.79 3.34 -4.73
N ASP A 190 27.55 3.97 -5.88
CA ASP A 190 28.15 5.26 -6.22
C ASP A 190 27.49 6.43 -5.47
N HIS A 191 26.22 6.27 -5.08
CA HIS A 191 25.41 7.28 -4.40
C HIS A 191 24.61 6.62 -3.26
N PRO A 192 25.24 6.36 -2.09
CA PRO A 192 24.62 5.61 -1.00
C PRO A 192 23.44 6.35 -0.37
N GLU A 193 23.53 7.67 -0.25
CA GLU A 193 22.47 8.49 0.36
C GLU A 193 21.24 8.64 -0.54
N GLY A 194 21.42 8.55 -1.87
CA GLY A 194 20.32 8.57 -2.83
C GLY A 194 19.51 9.87 -2.79
N THR A 195 20.17 10.99 -2.53
CA THR A 195 19.57 12.33 -2.48
C THR A 195 19.13 12.80 -3.86
N PHE A 196 18.43 13.94 -3.92
CA PHE A 196 18.09 14.55 -5.22
C PHE A 196 19.34 15.11 -5.92
N ASP A 197 20.29 15.64 -5.18
CA ASP A 197 21.55 16.15 -5.74
C ASP A 197 22.42 15.00 -6.27
N ASP A 198 22.42 13.85 -5.61
CA ASP A 198 23.01 12.62 -6.15
C ASP A 198 22.39 12.23 -7.50
N PHE A 199 21.07 12.35 -7.61
CA PHE A 199 20.38 12.06 -8.86
C PHE A 199 20.79 13.05 -9.96
N LEU A 200 20.93 14.34 -9.66
CA LEU A 200 21.44 15.33 -10.62
C LEU A 200 22.89 15.04 -11.04
N ALA A 201 23.76 14.65 -10.11
CA ALA A 201 25.13 14.24 -10.41
C ALA A 201 25.17 12.98 -11.28
N PHE A 202 24.31 12.00 -11.00
CA PHE A 202 24.12 10.81 -11.81
C PHE A 202 23.65 11.15 -13.23
N LEU A 203 22.68 12.06 -13.38
CA LEU A 203 22.20 12.52 -14.68
C LEU A 203 23.31 13.20 -15.49
N ALA A 204 24.16 14.01 -14.86
CA ALA A 204 25.28 14.65 -15.52
C ALA A 204 26.25 13.59 -16.09
N ARG A 205 26.72 12.66 -15.24
CA ARG A 205 27.64 11.58 -15.64
C ARG A 205 27.08 10.70 -16.76
N GLN A 206 25.80 10.33 -16.70
CA GLN A 206 25.16 9.48 -17.71
C GLN A 206 24.96 10.16 -19.07
N ASN A 207 25.17 11.47 -19.13
CA ASN A 207 25.08 12.27 -20.35
C ASN A 207 26.40 12.99 -20.65
N ASP A 208 27.52 12.50 -20.12
CA ASP A 208 28.85 12.95 -20.50
C ASP A 208 29.01 12.84 -22.02
N GLY A 209 29.40 13.96 -22.66
CA GLY A 209 29.44 14.10 -24.12
C GLY A 209 28.15 14.61 -24.79
N ARG A 210 27.07 14.87 -24.02
CA ARG A 210 25.83 15.49 -24.53
C ARG A 210 25.35 16.63 -23.61
N PRO A 211 26.06 17.76 -23.57
CA PRO A 211 25.83 18.83 -22.58
C PRO A 211 24.43 19.45 -22.69
N GLN A 212 23.90 19.65 -23.90
CA GLN A 212 22.55 20.21 -24.08
C GLN A 212 21.47 19.26 -23.55
N ALA A 213 21.59 17.95 -23.82
CA ALA A 213 20.64 16.96 -23.31
C ALA A 213 20.72 16.86 -21.78
N ALA A 214 21.92 16.89 -21.21
CA ALA A 214 22.13 16.90 -19.76
C ALA A 214 21.44 18.11 -19.10
N GLN A 215 21.56 19.31 -19.69
CA GLN A 215 20.90 20.51 -19.18
C GLN A 215 19.38 20.41 -19.23
N ARG A 216 18.80 19.95 -20.34
CA ARG A 216 17.33 19.77 -20.45
C ARG A 216 16.79 18.74 -19.46
N LEU A 217 17.48 17.60 -19.33
CA LEU A 217 17.11 16.56 -18.36
C LEU A 217 17.22 17.05 -16.91
N ALA A 218 18.27 17.81 -16.59
CA ALA A 218 18.43 18.40 -15.26
C ALA A 218 17.34 19.45 -14.97
N ALA A 219 16.97 20.27 -15.95
CA ALA A 219 15.87 21.23 -15.82
C ALA A 219 14.52 20.51 -15.61
N LEU A 220 14.25 19.44 -16.37
CA LEU A 220 13.07 18.61 -16.19
C LEU A 220 13.05 17.93 -14.80
N ALA A 221 14.19 17.40 -14.35
CA ALA A 221 14.32 16.79 -13.03
C ALA A 221 14.06 17.80 -11.89
N ARG A 222 14.57 19.04 -12.00
CA ARG A 222 14.30 20.11 -11.01
C ARG A 222 12.84 20.53 -11.00
N ALA A 223 12.22 20.63 -12.18
CA ALA A 223 10.79 20.90 -12.29
C ALA A 223 9.96 19.79 -11.65
N TRP A 224 10.34 18.53 -11.87
CA TRP A 224 9.75 17.36 -11.23
C TRP A 224 9.89 17.39 -9.70
N PHE A 225 11.09 17.64 -9.19
CA PHE A 225 11.34 17.78 -7.75
C PHE A 225 10.48 18.87 -7.11
N THR A 226 10.39 20.02 -7.78
CA THR A 226 9.59 21.16 -7.32
C THR A 226 8.10 20.84 -7.33
N ALA A 227 7.59 20.27 -8.42
CA ALA A 227 6.19 19.85 -8.53
C ALA A 227 5.82 18.81 -7.47
N TYR A 228 6.71 17.84 -7.22
CA TYR A 228 6.54 16.87 -6.14
C TYR A 228 6.43 17.56 -4.78
N ARG A 229 7.37 18.45 -4.44
CA ARG A 229 7.38 19.14 -3.15
C ARG A 229 6.10 19.92 -2.92
N TRP A 230 5.64 20.65 -3.93
CA TRP A 230 4.38 21.38 -3.86
C TRP A 230 3.18 20.46 -3.68
N SER A 231 3.16 19.30 -4.33
CA SER A 231 2.11 18.29 -4.15
C SER A 231 2.07 17.78 -2.70
N GLU A 232 3.21 17.39 -2.13
CA GLU A 232 3.28 16.94 -0.73
C GLU A 232 2.91 18.05 0.26
N LEU A 233 3.33 19.30 0.02
CA LEU A 233 2.97 20.44 0.86
C LEU A 233 1.45 20.71 0.82
N ARG A 234 0.83 20.64 -0.36
CA ARG A 234 -0.62 20.78 -0.50
C ARG A 234 -1.36 19.64 0.22
N ASN A 235 -0.88 18.42 0.10
CA ASN A 235 -1.43 17.27 0.82
C ASN A 235 -1.27 17.45 2.33
N ALA A 236 -0.14 17.96 2.80
CA ALA A 236 0.09 18.28 4.20
C ALA A 236 -0.88 19.34 4.72
N ALA A 237 -1.06 20.42 3.96
CA ALA A 237 -2.00 21.47 4.29
C ALA A 237 -3.44 20.93 4.35
N ALA A 238 -3.86 20.13 3.36
CA ALA A 238 -5.17 19.51 3.36
C ALA A 238 -5.39 18.60 4.58
N LEU A 239 -4.40 17.77 4.93
CA LEU A 239 -4.45 16.92 6.13
C LEU A 239 -4.51 17.75 7.41
N ALA A 240 -3.75 18.83 7.51
CA ALA A 240 -3.76 19.73 8.66
C ALA A 240 -5.13 20.43 8.80
N ILE A 241 -5.72 20.90 7.70
CA ILE A 241 -7.06 21.49 7.69
C ILE A 241 -8.10 20.47 8.14
N MET A 242 -8.09 19.24 7.59
CA MET A 242 -9.02 18.20 8.01
C MET A 242 -8.89 17.86 9.50
N ALA A 243 -7.66 17.79 10.02
CA ALA A 243 -7.42 17.56 11.44
C ALA A 243 -7.93 18.71 12.32
N LEU A 244 -7.69 19.96 11.91
CA LEU A 244 -8.20 21.15 12.60
C LEU A 244 -9.73 21.18 12.58
N THR A 245 -10.36 20.93 11.43
CA THR A 245 -11.83 20.86 11.32
C THR A 245 -12.40 19.81 12.26
N LEU A 246 -11.81 18.62 12.32
CA LEU A 246 -12.25 17.57 13.25
C LEU A 246 -12.11 18.04 14.70
N PHE A 247 -10.99 18.67 15.06
CA PHE A 247 -10.77 19.20 16.40
C PHE A 247 -11.80 20.27 16.78
N LEU A 248 -12.11 21.19 15.86
CA LEU A 248 -13.12 22.23 16.07
C LEU A 248 -14.53 21.65 16.22
N ILE A 249 -14.89 20.64 15.43
CA ILE A 249 -16.18 19.94 15.57
C ILE A 249 -16.29 19.29 16.95
N VAL A 250 -15.27 18.55 17.38
CA VAL A 250 -15.26 17.92 18.71
C VAL A 250 -15.33 18.97 19.83
N GLY A 251 -14.56 20.06 19.69
CA GLY A 251 -14.58 21.16 20.65
C GLY A 251 -15.95 21.85 20.74
N ALA A 252 -16.59 22.12 19.60
CA ALA A 252 -17.92 22.72 19.54
C ALA A 252 -18.99 21.80 20.15
N LEU A 253 -18.91 20.49 19.89
CA LEU A 253 -19.80 19.50 20.50
C LEU A 253 -19.67 19.49 22.03
N LEU A 254 -18.43 19.40 22.54
CA LEU A 254 -18.18 19.43 23.99
C LEU A 254 -18.62 20.75 24.62
N GLY A 255 -18.36 21.88 23.97
CA GLY A 255 -18.82 23.20 24.41
C GLY A 255 -20.34 23.30 24.44
N GLY A 256 -21.03 22.79 23.42
CA GLY A 256 -22.50 22.71 23.37
C GLY A 256 -23.07 21.87 24.51
N ILE A 257 -22.44 20.76 24.86
CA ILE A 257 -22.83 19.94 26.03
C ILE A 257 -22.70 20.74 27.32
N VAL A 258 -21.59 21.47 27.53
CA VAL A 258 -21.41 22.32 28.73
C VAL A 258 -22.53 23.37 28.82
N VAL A 259 -22.79 24.09 27.72
CA VAL A 259 -23.83 25.13 27.68
C VAL A 259 -25.22 24.55 27.94
N ALA A 260 -25.54 23.40 27.35
CA ALA A 260 -26.79 22.70 27.59
C ALA A 260 -26.92 22.28 29.07
N LEU A 261 -25.87 21.74 29.68
CA LEU A 261 -25.86 21.36 31.10
C LEU A 261 -26.02 22.58 32.02
N GLN A 262 -25.33 23.68 31.74
CA GLN A 262 -25.49 24.92 32.50
C GLN A 262 -26.92 25.46 32.38
N SER A 263 -27.50 25.40 31.18
CA SER A 263 -28.88 25.85 30.95
C SER A 263 -29.90 24.98 31.68
N LEU A 264 -29.68 23.66 31.70
CA LEU A 264 -30.48 22.70 32.48
C LEU A 264 -30.35 22.94 33.99
N LEU A 265 -29.14 23.18 34.50
CA LEU A 265 -28.91 23.47 35.92
C LEU A 265 -29.45 24.84 36.33
N ALA A 266 -29.52 25.81 35.42
CA ALA A 266 -30.14 27.11 35.66
C ALA A 266 -31.68 27.08 35.60
N PHE A 267 -32.28 25.99 35.12
CA PHE A 267 -33.72 25.82 35.06
C PHE A 267 -34.27 25.42 36.43
N ALA A 268 -34.90 26.35 37.14
CA ALA A 268 -35.29 26.24 38.55
C ALA A 268 -36.02 24.92 38.93
N PRO A 269 -37.02 24.42 38.17
CA PRO A 269 -37.72 23.18 38.53
C PRO A 269 -36.80 21.95 38.55
N LEU A 270 -35.82 21.91 37.64
CA LEU A 270 -34.87 20.81 37.55
C LEU A 270 -33.74 20.96 38.57
N ALA A 271 -33.32 22.20 38.85
CA ALA A 271 -32.34 22.50 39.90
C ALA A 271 -32.85 22.07 41.28
N GLU A 272 -34.10 22.36 41.60
CA GLU A 272 -34.76 21.93 42.85
C GLU A 272 -34.88 20.40 42.93
N LEU A 273 -35.25 19.74 41.83
CA LEU A 273 -35.29 18.28 41.76
C LEU A 273 -33.90 17.66 41.96
N LEU A 274 -32.86 18.19 41.31
CA LEU A 274 -31.49 17.68 41.44
C LEU A 274 -30.90 17.91 42.83
N ALA A 275 -31.24 19.02 43.49
CA ALA A 275 -30.83 19.29 44.87
C ALA A 275 -31.37 18.24 45.86
N SER A 276 -32.50 17.58 45.54
CA SER A 276 -33.03 16.48 46.37
C SER A 276 -32.18 15.19 46.30
N PHE A 277 -31.29 15.06 45.32
CA PHE A 277 -30.43 13.88 45.12
C PHE A 277 -28.97 14.08 45.60
N GLY A 278 -28.62 15.22 46.21
CA GLY A 278 -27.28 15.50 46.75
C GLY A 278 -26.57 16.69 46.09
N GLU A 279 -25.23 16.70 46.10
CA GLU A 279 -24.47 17.79 45.46
C GLU A 279 -24.71 17.80 43.93
N PRO A 280 -25.20 18.92 43.36
CA PRO A 280 -25.46 18.99 41.93
C PRO A 280 -24.15 18.85 41.15
N PRO A 281 -24.17 18.11 40.02
CA PRO A 281 -22.98 17.95 39.20
C PRO A 281 -22.50 19.32 38.71
N LYS A 282 -21.20 19.59 38.88
CA LYS A 282 -20.60 20.82 38.37
C LYS A 282 -20.59 20.77 36.84
N ALA A 283 -21.09 21.82 36.19
CA ALA A 283 -20.98 21.99 34.75
C ALA A 283 -19.56 22.44 34.37
N ASP A 284 -18.62 21.51 34.50
CA ASP A 284 -17.23 21.67 34.08
C ASP A 284 -16.91 20.78 32.86
N TRP A 285 -15.69 20.93 32.34
CA TRP A 285 -15.24 20.18 31.17
C TRP A 285 -15.18 18.67 31.43
N LYS A 286 -14.99 18.24 32.68
CA LYS A 286 -14.90 16.81 33.03
C LYS A 286 -16.27 16.16 32.90
N THR A 287 -17.31 16.81 33.39
CA THR A 287 -18.70 16.36 33.26
C THR A 287 -19.13 16.29 31.79
N ALA A 288 -18.74 17.28 30.97
CA ALA A 288 -19.04 17.26 29.54
C ALA A 288 -18.33 16.13 28.78
N VAL A 289 -17.06 15.86 29.09
CA VAL A 289 -16.32 14.72 28.52
C VAL A 289 -16.95 13.39 28.95
N ALA A 290 -17.33 13.24 30.22
CA ALA A 290 -17.97 12.03 30.72
C ALA A 290 -19.33 11.76 30.04
N ILE A 291 -20.18 12.79 29.89
CA ILE A 291 -21.47 12.68 29.21
C ILE A 291 -21.28 12.42 27.72
N GLY A 292 -20.36 13.11 27.06
CA GLY A 292 -20.03 12.84 25.65
C GLY A 292 -19.57 11.40 25.44
N THR A 293 -18.76 10.87 26.35
CA THR A 293 -18.28 9.47 26.30
C THR A 293 -19.42 8.48 26.54
N ALA A 294 -20.29 8.75 27.52
CA ALA A 294 -21.46 7.91 27.80
C ALA A 294 -22.44 7.89 26.62
N LEU A 295 -22.71 9.04 25.99
CA LEU A 295 -23.55 9.12 24.79
C LEU A 295 -22.92 8.36 23.62
N ALA A 296 -21.61 8.52 23.38
CA ALA A 296 -20.90 7.76 22.35
C ALA A 296 -20.98 6.24 22.60
N ALA A 297 -20.88 5.81 23.85
CA ALA A 297 -21.06 4.41 24.22
C ALA A 297 -22.48 3.91 23.97
N LEU A 298 -23.49 4.72 24.29
CA LEU A 298 -24.90 4.40 24.12
C LEU A 298 -25.30 4.24 22.65
N PHE A 299 -24.72 5.06 21.76
CA PHE A 299 -24.90 4.94 20.31
C PHE A 299 -24.02 3.86 19.66
N GLY A 300 -23.36 3.02 20.46
CA GLY A 300 -22.58 1.89 19.97
C GLY A 300 -21.27 2.29 19.28
N VAL A 301 -20.83 3.54 19.40
CA VAL A 301 -19.52 3.97 18.89
C VAL A 301 -18.41 3.21 19.60
N THR A 302 -18.60 2.83 20.87
CA THR A 302 -17.65 2.00 21.64
C THR A 302 -17.52 0.56 21.15
N ARG A 303 -18.43 0.03 20.33
CA ARG A 303 -18.22 -1.28 19.69
C ARG A 303 -17.15 -1.24 18.59
N PHE A 304 -16.73 -0.05 18.18
CA PHE A 304 -15.65 0.19 17.23
C PHE A 304 -14.38 0.77 17.88
N LEU A 305 -14.39 0.99 19.20
CA LEU A 305 -13.26 1.53 19.97
C LEU A 305 -12.50 0.43 20.71
#